data_AF-A0A1Q9LBY9-F1
#
_entry.id   AF-A0A1Q9LBY9-F1
#
_cell.length_a   1.000
_cell.length_b   1.000
_cell.length_c   1.000
_cell.angle_alpha   90.00
_cell.angle_beta   90.00
_cell.angle_gamma   90.00
#
_symmetry.space_group_name_H-M   'P 1'
#
loop_
_entity.id
_entity.type
_entity.pdbx_description
1 polymer ?
#
loop_
_entity_poly.entity_id
_entity_poly.type
_entity_poly.pdbx_seq_one_letter_code
_entity_poly.pdbx_strand_id
1 'polypeptide(L)'
;MGKNSADIHMVLDILDTLTHPVYYDEFIVLSADADFTPVLQRLREHDRRSAILTANPAAAAMHAACDFAIPDVIFLDEALGLGEPEAEPEAATIKQPDHDSPDDALHTKIQSIVRDLVAESKSPIAMAKAAHEVRKVAGSAVDTTAWAGSGSFGKFVAGIVDEHLQVAIGRSPGWLFDPTRHTPPEVEASAVDVPEVARRINHVVRAPLLPTSAYTCLFDVLAGDARSMAGSGQVAVERAARDICAERGETVSRQAVHFVLVNYSYNGISWTTPEWDANVLASQFADSMLKLAADAQMALTDDEQAEVRQWIQGGQGGAQI
;
A
#
# COMPACT_ATOMS: atom_id res chain seq x y z
N MET A 1 27.63 -11.95 -13.49
CA MET A 1 27.03 -13.25 -13.86
C MET A 1 26.87 -14.04 -12.57
N GLY A 2 25.65 -14.29 -12.11
CA GLY A 2 25.40 -14.90 -10.78
C GLY A 2 23.95 -14.80 -10.29
N LYS A 3 23.10 -14.01 -10.96
CA LYS A 3 21.66 -13.92 -10.66
C LYS A 3 20.97 -15.29 -10.85
N ASN A 4 21.08 -15.87 -12.05
CA ASN A 4 20.43 -17.16 -12.36
C ASN A 4 20.85 -18.33 -11.45
N SER A 5 22.06 -18.34 -10.90
CA SER A 5 22.47 -19.42 -9.99
C SER A 5 21.75 -19.34 -8.64
N ALA A 6 21.58 -18.12 -8.09
CA ALA A 6 20.85 -17.94 -6.83
C ALA A 6 19.38 -18.35 -6.98
N ASP A 7 18.75 -17.96 -8.10
CA ASP A 7 17.35 -18.31 -8.38
C ASP A 7 17.17 -19.83 -8.50
N ILE A 8 18.09 -20.52 -9.19
CA ILE A 8 18.09 -21.98 -9.28
C ILE A 8 18.23 -22.63 -7.91
N HIS A 9 19.16 -22.16 -7.07
CA HIS A 9 19.34 -22.71 -5.72
C HIS A 9 18.09 -22.53 -4.86
N MET A 10 17.51 -21.33 -4.85
CA MET A 10 16.27 -21.06 -4.12
C MET A 10 15.13 -21.97 -4.59
N VAL A 11 14.95 -22.16 -5.90
CA VAL A 11 13.91 -23.05 -6.43
C VAL A 11 14.15 -24.50 -6.02
N LEU A 12 15.40 -24.98 -6.08
CA LEU A 12 15.75 -26.33 -5.63
C LEU A 12 15.46 -26.51 -4.13
N ASP A 13 15.85 -25.55 -3.30
CA ASP A 13 15.63 -25.60 -1.85
C ASP A 13 14.11 -25.67 -1.53
N ILE A 14 13.29 -24.90 -2.24
CA ILE A 14 11.82 -24.94 -2.09
C ILE A 14 11.26 -26.31 -2.48
N LEU A 15 11.69 -26.86 -3.62
CA LEU A 15 11.21 -28.16 -4.09
C LEU A 15 11.68 -29.31 -3.18
N ASP A 16 12.89 -29.26 -2.66
CA ASP A 16 13.39 -30.23 -1.68
C ASP A 16 12.59 -30.15 -0.38
N THR A 17 12.26 -28.94 0.07
CA THR A 17 11.43 -28.69 1.26
C THR A 17 10.01 -29.25 1.10
N LEU A 18 9.43 -29.24 -0.10
CA LEU A 18 8.13 -29.89 -0.36
C LEU A 18 8.15 -31.41 -0.14
N THR A 19 9.32 -32.04 -0.29
CA THR A 19 9.51 -33.48 -0.09
C THR A 19 10.03 -33.84 1.30
N HIS A 20 10.32 -32.84 2.13
CA HIS A 20 10.87 -33.04 3.46
C HIS A 20 9.83 -33.70 4.40
N PRO A 21 10.24 -34.55 5.36
CA PRO A 21 9.31 -35.19 6.30
C PRO A 21 8.52 -34.20 7.18
N VAL A 22 9.07 -33.01 7.42
CA VAL A 22 8.38 -31.93 8.13
C VAL A 22 7.48 -31.20 7.13
N TYR A 23 6.20 -31.05 7.50
CA TYR A 23 5.24 -30.29 6.72
C TYR A 23 5.41 -28.79 6.99
N TYR A 24 5.68 -28.02 5.95
CA TYR A 24 5.75 -26.56 6.00
C TYR A 24 4.49 -25.99 5.36
N ASP A 25 3.70 -25.24 6.13
CA ASP A 25 2.39 -24.72 5.69
C ASP A 25 2.50 -23.45 4.83
N GLU A 26 3.59 -22.70 4.95
CA GLU A 26 3.76 -21.38 4.35
C GLU A 26 5.19 -21.13 3.87
N PHE A 27 5.31 -20.51 2.71
CA PHE A 27 6.56 -20.12 2.08
C PHE A 27 6.54 -18.62 1.79
N ILE A 28 7.52 -17.88 2.31
CA ILE A 28 7.69 -16.44 2.05
C ILE A 28 8.91 -16.27 1.16
N VAL A 29 8.68 -15.87 -0.10
CA VAL A 29 9.74 -15.68 -1.11
C VAL A 29 10.00 -14.20 -1.28
N LEU A 30 11.21 -13.74 -0.94
CA LEU A 30 11.61 -12.35 -1.12
C LEU A 30 12.35 -12.20 -2.45
N SER A 31 11.58 -12.11 -3.55
CA SER A 31 12.13 -11.94 -4.90
C SER A 31 11.19 -11.10 -5.77
N ALA A 32 11.78 -10.20 -6.57
CA ALA A 32 11.08 -9.44 -7.60
C ALA A 32 11.14 -10.12 -8.98
N ASP A 33 11.72 -11.32 -9.08
CA ASP A 33 11.90 -12.02 -10.35
C ASP A 33 10.67 -12.85 -10.74
N ALA A 34 10.09 -12.54 -11.90
CA ALA A 34 8.91 -13.23 -12.43
C ALA A 34 9.14 -14.72 -12.71
N ASP A 35 10.40 -15.14 -12.82
CA ASP A 35 10.77 -16.54 -13.06
C ASP A 35 10.41 -17.47 -11.89
N PHE A 36 10.02 -16.93 -10.73
CA PHE A 36 9.47 -17.72 -9.60
C PHE A 36 8.00 -18.15 -9.79
N THR A 37 7.29 -17.65 -10.81
CA THR A 37 5.87 -18.00 -11.04
C THR A 37 5.61 -19.52 -11.09
N PRO A 38 6.41 -20.36 -11.78
CA PRO A 38 6.19 -21.80 -11.81
C PRO A 38 6.34 -22.49 -10.45
N VAL A 39 7.24 -22.01 -9.58
CA VAL A 39 7.40 -22.62 -8.24
C VAL A 39 6.25 -22.23 -7.32
N LEU A 40 5.71 -21.01 -7.44
CA LEU A 40 4.50 -20.59 -6.72
C LEU A 40 3.29 -21.45 -7.10
N GLN A 41 3.13 -21.76 -8.40
CA GLN A 41 2.08 -22.68 -8.86
C GLN A 41 2.22 -24.08 -8.24
N ARG A 42 3.44 -24.61 -8.17
CA ARG A 42 3.68 -25.91 -7.51
C ARG A 42 3.39 -25.88 -6.02
N LEU A 43 3.76 -24.81 -5.31
CA LEU A 43 3.41 -24.66 -3.89
C LEU A 43 1.89 -24.76 -3.71
N ARG A 44 1.13 -24.06 -4.56
CA ARG A 44 -0.34 -24.11 -4.57
C ARG A 44 -0.89 -25.50 -4.89
N GLU A 45 -0.32 -26.20 -5.87
CA GLU A 45 -0.70 -27.60 -6.20
C GLU A 45 -0.50 -28.55 -5.02
N HIS A 46 0.48 -28.27 -4.16
CA HIS A 46 0.75 -28.98 -2.93
C HIS A 46 -0.03 -28.44 -1.72
N ASP A 47 -1.03 -27.58 -1.90
CA ASP A 47 -1.81 -26.98 -0.79
C ASP A 47 -0.90 -26.24 0.22
N ARG A 48 0.10 -25.52 -0.29
CA ARG A 48 0.97 -24.64 0.50
C ARG A 48 0.60 -23.19 0.28
N ARG A 49 0.59 -22.41 1.36
CA ARG A 49 0.42 -20.96 1.29
C ARG A 49 1.72 -20.31 0.84
N SER A 50 1.61 -19.29 0.01
CA SER A 50 2.76 -18.56 -0.52
C SER A 50 2.57 -17.05 -0.41
N ALA A 51 3.60 -16.38 0.10
CA ALA A 51 3.72 -14.93 0.10
C ALA A 51 4.94 -14.48 -0.68
N ILE A 52 4.83 -13.39 -1.45
CA ILE A 52 5.96 -12.83 -2.21
C ILE A 52 6.09 -11.32 -2.03
N LEU A 53 7.32 -10.83 -1.89
CA LEU A 53 7.61 -9.39 -1.90
C LEU A 53 7.56 -8.86 -3.32
N THR A 54 6.60 -7.97 -3.61
CA THR A 54 6.37 -7.50 -4.97
C THR A 54 6.94 -6.12 -5.19
N ALA A 55 8.16 -6.08 -5.74
CA ALA A 55 8.83 -4.83 -6.03
C ALA A 55 8.46 -4.21 -7.39
N ASN A 56 7.73 -4.92 -8.25
CA ASN A 56 7.46 -4.46 -9.61
C ASN A 56 5.94 -4.39 -9.88
N PRO A 57 5.42 -3.23 -10.34
CA PRO A 57 4.07 -3.08 -10.90
C PRO A 57 3.69 -4.12 -11.98
N ALA A 58 4.67 -4.67 -12.70
CA ALA A 58 4.47 -5.63 -13.78
C ALA A 58 4.25 -7.09 -13.32
N ALA A 59 4.25 -7.37 -12.01
CA ALA A 59 4.24 -8.74 -11.49
C ALA A 59 2.84 -9.40 -11.46
N ALA A 60 1.93 -9.06 -12.38
CA ALA A 60 0.55 -9.55 -12.37
C ALA A 60 0.45 -11.10 -12.32
N ALA A 61 1.33 -11.78 -13.06
CA ALA A 61 1.40 -13.26 -13.06
C ALA A 61 1.83 -13.82 -11.70
N MET A 62 2.79 -13.18 -11.04
CA MET A 62 3.31 -13.58 -9.73
C MET A 62 2.27 -13.32 -8.63
N HIS A 63 1.62 -12.16 -8.67
CA HIS A 63 0.48 -11.84 -7.81
C HIS A 63 -0.66 -12.85 -7.93
N ALA A 64 -0.96 -13.31 -9.15
CA ALA A 64 -2.00 -14.31 -9.40
C ALA A 64 -1.58 -15.73 -8.95
N ALA A 65 -0.27 -16.00 -8.92
CA ALA A 65 0.26 -17.29 -8.54
C ALA A 65 0.49 -17.45 -7.03
N CYS A 66 0.63 -16.35 -6.28
CA CYS A 66 0.77 -16.38 -4.82
C CYS A 66 -0.56 -16.18 -4.07
N ASP A 67 -0.60 -16.54 -2.79
CA ASP A 67 -1.75 -16.27 -1.92
C ASP A 67 -1.72 -14.84 -1.35
N PHE A 68 -0.52 -14.31 -1.10
CA PHE A 68 -0.34 -12.95 -0.61
C PHE A 68 0.84 -12.24 -1.27
N ALA A 69 0.63 -11.00 -1.71
CA ALA A 69 1.70 -10.15 -2.21
C ALA A 69 2.00 -9.07 -1.17
N ILE A 70 3.21 -9.08 -0.63
CA ILE A 70 3.69 -8.12 0.35
C ILE A 70 4.06 -6.83 -0.41
N PRO A 71 3.38 -5.71 -0.18
CA PRO A 71 3.79 -4.43 -0.76
C PRO A 71 5.12 -3.97 -0.17
N ASP A 72 6.04 -3.51 -1.02
CA ASP A 72 7.36 -3.04 -0.60
C ASP A 72 7.30 -1.97 0.49
N VAL A 73 6.36 -1.03 0.41
CA VAL A 73 6.17 0.01 1.43
C VAL A 73 5.88 -0.60 2.81
N ILE A 74 5.05 -1.64 2.85
CA ILE A 74 4.72 -2.34 4.10
C ILE A 74 5.95 -3.10 4.60
N PHE A 75 6.67 -3.79 3.72
CA PHE A 75 7.88 -4.50 4.10
C PHE A 75 8.98 -3.56 4.65
N LEU A 76 9.22 -2.44 3.96
CA LEU A 76 10.18 -1.43 4.37
C LEU A 76 9.80 -0.83 5.73
N ASP A 77 8.54 -0.45 5.92
CA ASP A 77 8.08 0.21 7.13
C ASP A 77 7.95 -0.77 8.31
N GLU A 78 7.26 -1.89 8.13
CA GLU A 78 6.84 -2.77 9.22
C GLU A 78 7.78 -3.94 9.49
N ALA A 79 8.44 -4.47 8.46
CA ALA A 79 9.34 -5.62 8.61
C ALA A 79 10.79 -5.20 8.82
N LEU A 80 11.25 -4.16 8.10
CA LEU A 80 12.63 -3.66 8.20
C LEU A 80 12.78 -2.43 9.10
N GLY A 81 11.69 -1.79 9.53
CA GLY A 81 11.74 -0.59 10.38
C GLY A 81 12.41 0.62 9.70
N LEU A 82 12.38 0.67 8.36
CA LEU A 82 12.98 1.75 7.56
C LEU A 82 12.03 2.93 7.32
N GLY A 83 10.78 2.82 7.75
CA GLY A 83 9.95 4.01 7.96
C GLY A 83 10.54 4.82 9.11
N GLU A 84 10.52 6.16 9.06
CA GLU A 84 10.85 6.89 10.29
C GLU A 84 9.86 6.46 11.37
N PRO A 85 10.35 6.22 12.60
CA PRO A 85 9.51 5.85 13.71
C PRO A 85 8.47 6.95 13.90
N GLU A 86 7.18 6.60 13.85
CA GLU A 86 6.16 7.40 14.51
C GLU A 86 6.46 7.27 16.01
N ALA A 87 7.43 8.07 16.51
CA ALA A 87 8.02 8.01 17.84
C ALA A 87 7.98 6.61 18.49
N GLU A 88 8.87 5.71 18.11
CA GLU A 88 9.11 4.46 18.83
C GLU A 88 9.84 4.79 20.14
N PRO A 89 9.27 4.54 21.33
CA PRO A 89 10.08 4.21 22.48
C PRO A 89 10.45 2.73 22.36
N GLU A 90 11.76 2.51 22.30
CA GLU A 90 12.53 1.37 22.79
C GLU A 90 11.69 0.17 23.27
N ALA A 91 11.80 -0.95 22.55
CA ALA A 91 11.18 -2.23 22.83
C ALA A 91 11.29 -2.61 24.32
N ALA A 92 10.20 -2.36 25.07
CA ALA A 92 10.03 -2.91 26.39
C ALA A 92 9.80 -4.42 26.24
N THR A 93 10.69 -5.17 26.87
CA THR A 93 10.70 -6.62 26.94
C THR A 93 9.32 -7.13 27.34
N ILE A 94 8.76 -8.05 26.54
CA ILE A 94 7.50 -8.75 26.85
C ILE A 94 7.69 -9.47 28.19
N LYS A 95 7.13 -8.89 29.26
CA LYS A 95 6.89 -9.58 30.53
C LYS A 95 5.41 -9.95 30.59
N GLN A 96 5.15 -11.19 30.98
CA GLN A 96 3.84 -11.73 31.33
C GLN A 96 3.11 -10.85 32.37
N PRO A 97 1.77 -10.92 32.41
CA PRO A 97 0.92 -9.81 32.89
C PRO A 97 0.94 -9.67 34.42
N ASP A 98 1.37 -8.50 34.89
CA ASP A 98 1.03 -7.96 36.20
C ASP A 98 0.00 -6.83 36.00
N HIS A 99 -1.20 -7.03 36.53
CA HIS A 99 -2.46 -6.36 36.18
C HIS A 99 -2.60 -4.88 36.62
N ASP A 100 -1.51 -4.15 36.87
CA ASP A 100 -1.54 -2.83 37.53
C ASP A 100 -0.60 -1.76 36.91
N SER A 101 -0.21 -1.91 35.64
CA SER A 101 0.59 -0.87 34.96
C SER A 101 -0.27 0.24 34.34
N PRO A 102 0.18 1.51 34.33
CA PRO A 102 -0.54 2.64 33.70
C PRO A 102 -0.92 2.39 32.22
N ASP A 103 -0.12 1.59 31.52
CA ASP A 103 -0.34 1.22 30.12
C ASP A 103 -1.51 0.24 29.94
N ASP A 104 -1.80 -0.63 30.92
CA ASP A 104 -2.98 -1.52 30.89
C ASP A 104 -4.29 -0.75 31.07
N ALA A 105 -4.27 0.28 31.92
CA ALA A 105 -5.41 1.17 32.10
C ALA A 105 -5.69 1.97 30.82
N LEU A 106 -4.63 2.44 30.13
CA LEU A 106 -4.76 3.11 28.85
C LEU A 106 -5.23 2.15 27.75
N HIS A 107 -4.68 0.94 27.67
CA HIS A 107 -5.11 -0.10 26.75
C HIS A 107 -6.61 -0.39 26.90
N THR A 108 -7.05 -0.63 28.15
CA THR A 108 -8.46 -0.87 28.48
C THR A 108 -9.34 0.33 28.09
N LYS A 109 -8.87 1.56 28.33
CA LYS A 109 -9.58 2.78 27.96
C LYS A 109 -9.74 2.92 26.45
N ILE A 110 -8.66 2.73 25.68
CA ILE A 110 -8.69 2.78 24.21
C ILE A 110 -9.65 1.70 23.68
N GLN A 111 -9.56 0.48 24.21
CA GLN A 111 -10.42 -0.64 23.84
C GLN A 111 -11.91 -0.32 24.07
N SER A 112 -12.25 0.26 25.23
CA SER A 112 -13.64 0.68 25.51
C SER A 112 -14.13 1.70 24.48
N ILE A 113 -13.34 2.75 24.20
CA ILE A 113 -13.74 3.81 23.26
C ILE A 113 -13.99 3.23 21.87
N VAL A 114 -13.12 2.35 21.38
CA VAL A 114 -13.29 1.72 20.06
C VAL A 114 -14.57 0.89 20.01
N ARG A 115 -14.85 0.12 21.06
CA ARG A 115 -16.06 -0.73 21.15
C ARG A 115 -17.33 0.10 21.24
N ASP A 116 -17.32 1.14 22.06
CA ASP A 116 -18.45 2.06 22.19
C ASP A 116 -18.75 2.75 20.85
N LEU A 117 -17.71 3.22 20.14
CA LEU A 117 -17.86 3.81 18.82
C LEU A 117 -18.54 2.84 17.83
N VAL A 118 -18.06 1.60 17.75
CA VAL A 118 -18.63 0.59 16.84
C VAL A 118 -20.05 0.20 17.26
N ALA A 119 -20.31 0.05 18.55
CA ALA A 119 -21.63 -0.29 19.08
C ALA A 119 -22.66 0.84 18.89
N GLU A 120 -22.27 2.10 19.04
CA GLU A 120 -23.17 3.24 18.83
C GLU A 120 -23.42 3.53 17.35
N SER A 121 -22.48 3.17 16.48
CA SER A 121 -22.60 3.39 15.06
C SER A 121 -23.62 2.47 14.41
N LYS A 122 -24.43 3.05 13.51
CA LYS A 122 -25.37 2.30 12.66
C LYS A 122 -24.71 1.71 11.41
N SER A 123 -23.47 2.11 11.13
CA SER A 123 -22.71 1.69 9.94
C SER A 123 -21.24 1.42 10.29
N PRO A 124 -20.49 0.71 9.42
CA PRO A 124 -19.03 0.59 9.53
C PRO A 124 -18.35 1.94 9.71
N ILE A 125 -17.25 1.96 10.47
CA ILE A 125 -16.51 3.18 10.81
C ILE A 125 -15.15 3.12 10.13
N ALA A 126 -14.79 4.16 9.38
CA ALA A 126 -13.45 4.29 8.81
C ALA A 126 -12.40 4.36 9.92
N MET A 127 -11.31 3.60 9.80
CA MET A 127 -10.25 3.54 10.82
C MET A 127 -9.66 4.91 11.15
N ALA A 128 -9.49 5.79 10.16
CA ALA A 128 -9.00 7.15 10.38
C ALA A 128 -9.94 7.96 11.30
N LYS A 129 -11.26 7.81 11.13
CA LYS A 129 -12.25 8.46 11.98
C LYS A 129 -12.22 7.90 13.39
N ALA A 130 -12.13 6.58 13.53
CA ALA A 130 -12.03 5.93 14.84
C ALA A 130 -10.76 6.36 15.58
N ALA A 131 -9.60 6.39 14.90
CA ALA A 131 -8.35 6.86 15.47
C ALA A 131 -8.44 8.31 15.96
N HIS A 132 -9.11 9.18 15.19
CA HIS A 132 -9.33 10.57 15.57
C HIS A 132 -10.19 10.71 16.83
N GLU A 133 -11.30 9.98 16.91
CA GLU A 133 -12.16 10.01 18.11
C GLU A 133 -11.46 9.43 19.34
N VAL A 134 -10.64 8.38 19.19
CA VAL A 134 -9.82 7.88 20.30
C VAL A 134 -8.87 8.97 20.80
N ARG A 135 -8.12 9.64 19.91
CA ARG A 135 -7.20 10.72 20.31
C ARG A 135 -7.92 11.85 21.05
N LYS A 136 -9.11 12.21 20.59
CA LYS A 136 -9.95 13.24 21.21
C LYS A 136 -10.41 12.87 22.62
N VAL A 137 -10.72 11.60 22.87
CA VAL A 137 -11.28 11.14 24.16
C VAL A 137 -10.20 10.66 25.14
N ALA A 138 -9.18 9.95 24.65
CA ALA A 138 -8.09 9.42 25.45
C ALA A 138 -6.95 10.42 25.66
N GLY A 139 -6.84 11.45 24.81
CA GLY A 139 -5.84 12.52 24.92
C GLY A 139 -4.47 12.13 24.37
N SER A 140 -3.48 13.01 24.55
CA SER A 140 -2.12 12.86 24.00
C SER A 140 -1.34 11.65 24.52
N ALA A 141 -1.83 11.00 25.58
CA ALA A 141 -1.27 9.76 26.12
C ALA A 141 -1.25 8.62 25.08
N VAL A 142 -2.20 8.61 24.15
CA VAL A 142 -2.27 7.63 23.06
C VAL A 142 -1.04 7.72 22.16
N ASP A 143 -0.64 8.93 21.77
CA ASP A 143 0.50 9.13 20.88
C ASP A 143 1.82 8.93 21.64
N THR A 144 1.93 9.39 22.89
CA THR A 144 3.17 9.23 23.69
C THR A 144 3.48 7.77 24.05
N THR A 145 2.48 6.90 24.10
CA THR A 145 2.63 5.46 24.40
C THR A 145 2.59 4.59 23.15
N ALA A 146 2.52 5.20 21.95
CA ALA A 146 2.31 4.48 20.69
C ALA A 146 1.14 3.48 20.78
N TRP A 147 -0.05 3.98 21.14
CA TRP A 147 -1.27 3.19 21.31
C TRP A 147 -1.14 2.11 22.40
N ALA A 148 -0.71 2.50 23.60
CA ALA A 148 -0.46 1.60 24.72
C ALA A 148 0.49 0.43 24.37
N GLY A 149 1.58 0.76 23.66
CA GLY A 149 2.61 -0.21 23.25
C GLY A 149 2.30 -1.01 21.99
N SER A 150 1.15 -0.77 21.33
CA SER A 150 0.77 -1.48 20.09
C SER A 150 1.47 -0.94 18.84
N GLY A 151 2.18 0.19 18.94
CA GLY A 151 2.87 0.86 17.85
C GLY A 151 1.93 1.75 17.03
N SER A 152 0.84 1.19 16.51
CA SER A 152 -0.14 1.93 15.68
C SER A 152 -1.58 1.57 16.05
N PHE A 153 -2.52 2.45 15.66
CA PHE A 153 -3.95 2.16 15.83
C PHE A 153 -4.36 0.86 15.13
N GLY A 154 -3.80 0.62 13.94
CA GLY A 154 -4.11 -0.59 13.16
C GLY A 154 -3.70 -1.87 13.89
N LYS A 155 -2.48 -1.89 14.44
CA LYS A 155 -1.99 -3.01 15.25
C LYS A 155 -2.80 -3.17 16.53
N PHE A 156 -3.18 -2.06 17.18
CA PHE A 156 -4.03 -2.09 18.37
C PHE A 156 -5.39 -2.74 18.08
N VAL A 157 -6.12 -2.26 17.06
CA VAL A 157 -7.47 -2.79 16.77
C VAL A 157 -7.43 -4.23 16.29
N ALA A 158 -6.37 -4.63 15.57
CA ALA A 158 -6.15 -6.03 15.18
C ALA A 158 -5.96 -6.95 16.40
N GLY A 159 -5.44 -6.43 17.51
CA GLY A 159 -5.25 -7.17 18.76
C GLY A 159 -6.51 -7.31 19.64
N ILE A 160 -7.57 -6.53 19.37
CA ILE A 160 -8.81 -6.52 20.19
C ILE A 160 -10.06 -7.02 19.45
N VAL A 161 -9.88 -7.65 18.27
CA VAL A 161 -10.98 -8.20 17.46
C VAL A 161 -11.72 -9.33 18.16
N ASP A 162 -13.02 -9.43 17.92
CA ASP A 162 -13.89 -10.50 18.40
C ASP A 162 -15.20 -10.63 17.60
N GLU A 163 -16.21 -11.30 18.16
CA GLU A 163 -17.52 -11.51 17.54
C GLU A 163 -18.30 -10.23 17.24
N HIS A 164 -18.00 -9.11 17.93
CA HIS A 164 -18.69 -7.82 17.79
C HIS A 164 -17.77 -6.71 17.24
N LEU A 165 -16.49 -7.02 16.98
CA LEU A 165 -15.52 -6.08 16.44
C LEU A 165 -14.60 -6.79 15.45
N GLN A 166 -14.72 -6.44 14.17
CA GLN A 166 -13.89 -6.92 13.08
C GLN A 166 -13.22 -5.77 12.34
N VAL A 167 -12.07 -6.05 11.71
CA VAL A 167 -11.28 -5.07 10.97
C VAL A 167 -11.12 -5.53 9.52
N ALA A 168 -11.41 -4.65 8.56
CA ALA A 168 -11.11 -4.87 7.15
C ALA A 168 -9.90 -4.02 6.74
N ILE A 169 -8.72 -4.64 6.64
CA ILE A 169 -7.43 -3.98 6.35
C ILE A 169 -7.04 -4.10 4.85
N GLY A 170 -7.63 -5.06 4.12
CA GLY A 170 -7.17 -5.44 2.78
C GLY A 170 -7.38 -4.42 1.65
N ARG A 171 -8.09 -3.31 1.87
CA ARG A 171 -8.30 -2.24 0.88
C ARG A 171 -8.43 -0.90 1.61
N SER A 172 -7.61 0.08 1.23
CA SER A 172 -7.69 1.44 1.78
C SER A 172 -8.99 2.14 1.33
N PRO A 173 -9.70 2.86 2.22
CA PRO A 173 -9.43 3.02 3.65
C PRO A 173 -9.85 1.78 4.47
N GLY A 174 -9.12 1.46 5.53
CA GLY A 174 -9.49 0.36 6.44
C GLY A 174 -10.74 0.67 7.27
N TRP A 175 -11.50 -0.37 7.66
CA TRP A 175 -12.80 -0.24 8.35
C TRP A 175 -12.87 -1.05 9.65
N LEU A 176 -13.62 -0.52 10.63
CA LEU A 176 -14.06 -1.20 11.85
C LEU A 176 -15.58 -1.45 11.77
N PHE A 177 -16.02 -2.65 12.10
CA PHE A 177 -17.44 -3.00 12.04
C PHE A 177 -17.81 -4.15 12.99
N ASP A 178 -19.09 -4.23 13.35
CA ASP A 178 -19.69 -5.35 14.08
C ASP A 178 -20.37 -6.28 13.06
N PRO A 179 -19.89 -7.52 12.83
CA PRO A 179 -20.45 -8.42 11.81
C PRO A 179 -21.88 -8.88 12.12
N THR A 180 -22.34 -8.74 13.36
CA THR A 180 -23.71 -9.11 13.77
C THR A 180 -24.72 -8.00 13.49
N ARG A 181 -24.25 -6.77 13.24
CA ARG A 181 -25.09 -5.57 13.12
C ARG A 181 -24.87 -4.78 11.85
N HIS A 182 -23.64 -4.73 11.38
CA HIS A 182 -23.23 -3.99 10.19
C HIS A 182 -23.11 -4.97 9.03
N THR A 183 -23.73 -4.64 7.91
CA THR A 183 -23.35 -5.25 6.64
C THR A 183 -21.93 -4.77 6.33
N PRO A 184 -20.97 -5.66 6.02
CA PRO A 184 -19.67 -5.25 5.50
C PRO A 184 -19.93 -4.30 4.33
N PRO A 185 -19.25 -3.14 4.26
CA PRO A 185 -19.50 -2.24 3.15
C PRO A 185 -19.14 -2.99 1.86
N GLU A 186 -20.13 -3.32 1.04
CA GLU A 186 -19.90 -3.37 -0.40
C GLU A 186 -19.39 -1.98 -0.71
N VAL A 187 -18.11 -1.90 -1.05
CA VAL A 187 -17.42 -0.66 -1.29
C VAL A 187 -18.11 0.00 -2.48
N GLU A 188 -19.11 0.85 -2.24
CA GLU A 188 -19.21 2.09 -2.99
C GLU A 188 -17.94 2.84 -2.62
N ALA A 189 -16.86 2.49 -3.33
CA ALA A 189 -15.71 3.36 -3.47
C ALA A 189 -16.33 4.72 -3.73
N SER A 190 -16.03 5.73 -2.92
CA SER A 190 -16.27 7.13 -3.31
C SER A 190 -15.93 7.18 -4.78
N ALA A 191 -16.94 7.28 -5.66
CA ALA A 191 -16.77 6.89 -7.05
C ALA A 191 -15.80 7.92 -7.62
N VAL A 192 -14.51 7.58 -7.61
CA VAL A 192 -13.47 8.43 -8.14
C VAL A 192 -13.88 8.56 -9.59
N ASP A 193 -14.19 9.78 -10.00
CA ASP A 193 -14.70 10.06 -11.33
C ASP A 193 -13.55 9.88 -12.32
N VAL A 194 -13.35 8.62 -12.70
CA VAL A 194 -12.28 8.16 -13.58
C VAL A 194 -12.88 7.35 -14.72
N PRO A 195 -12.26 7.44 -15.91
CA PRO A 195 -12.61 6.61 -17.05
C PRO A 195 -12.69 5.11 -16.74
N GLU A 196 -13.50 4.38 -17.52
CA GLU A 196 -13.55 2.92 -17.41
C GLU A 196 -12.20 2.28 -17.79
N VAL A 197 -11.49 2.86 -18.76
CA VAL A 197 -10.14 2.42 -19.11
C VAL A 197 -9.17 2.54 -17.92
N ALA A 198 -9.31 3.57 -17.08
CA ALA A 198 -8.49 3.76 -15.89
C ALA A 198 -8.74 2.67 -14.84
N ARG A 199 -10.01 2.26 -14.65
CA ARG A 199 -10.35 1.13 -13.77
C ARG A 199 -9.76 -0.18 -14.26
N ARG A 200 -9.82 -0.42 -15.57
CA ARG A 200 -9.21 -1.62 -16.17
C ARG A 200 -7.69 -1.61 -16.04
N ILE A 201 -7.03 -0.47 -16.27
CA ILE A 201 -5.59 -0.31 -16.04
C ILE A 201 -5.24 -0.55 -14.55
N ASN A 202 -5.99 0.03 -13.61
CA ASN A 202 -5.78 -0.25 -12.19
C ASN A 202 -5.93 -1.76 -11.88
N HIS A 203 -6.90 -2.43 -12.48
CA HIS A 203 -7.10 -3.86 -12.24
C HIS A 203 -5.91 -4.69 -12.73
N VAL A 204 -5.39 -4.39 -13.93
CA VAL A 204 -4.35 -5.19 -14.61
C VAL A 204 -2.94 -4.83 -14.15
N VAL A 205 -2.61 -3.54 -14.12
CA VAL A 205 -1.24 -3.05 -13.86
C VAL A 205 -1.10 -2.34 -12.51
N ARG A 206 -2.16 -2.31 -11.70
CA ARG A 206 -2.17 -1.71 -10.34
C ARG A 206 -1.81 -0.22 -10.30
N ALA A 207 -1.95 0.48 -11.43
CA ALA A 207 -1.80 1.93 -11.48
C ALA A 207 -2.72 2.59 -10.44
N PRO A 208 -2.24 3.60 -9.68
CA PRO A 208 -3.06 4.28 -8.69
C PRO A 208 -4.36 4.83 -9.28
N LEU A 209 -5.51 4.50 -8.70
CA LEU A 209 -6.79 5.01 -9.19
C LEU A 209 -7.07 6.41 -8.62
N LEU A 210 -6.33 7.39 -9.10
CA LEU A 210 -6.44 8.79 -8.68
C LEU A 210 -7.31 9.58 -9.67
N PRO A 211 -8.05 10.62 -9.21
CA PRO A 211 -8.66 11.57 -10.12
C PRO A 211 -7.56 12.37 -10.85
N THR A 212 -7.90 12.93 -12.01
CA THR A 212 -6.97 13.71 -12.83
C THR A 212 -6.35 14.89 -12.06
N SER A 213 -7.12 15.58 -11.22
CA SER A 213 -6.63 16.71 -10.42
C SER A 213 -5.54 16.28 -9.42
N ALA A 214 -5.69 15.09 -8.81
CA ALA A 214 -4.70 14.51 -7.92
C ALA A 214 -3.42 14.11 -8.67
N TYR A 215 -3.53 13.60 -9.91
CA TYR A 215 -2.35 13.35 -10.75
C TYR A 215 -1.62 14.64 -11.11
N THR A 216 -2.35 15.67 -11.56
CA THR A 216 -1.77 16.99 -11.86
C THR A 216 -1.03 17.54 -10.63
N CYS A 217 -1.68 17.54 -9.46
CA CYS A 217 -1.05 17.98 -8.22
C CYS A 217 0.20 17.15 -7.87
N LEU A 218 0.13 15.83 -8.02
CA LEU A 218 1.26 14.94 -7.72
C LEU A 218 2.47 15.27 -8.60
N PHE A 219 2.28 15.40 -9.92
CA PHE A 219 3.40 15.71 -10.82
C PHE A 219 3.95 17.12 -10.62
N ASP A 220 3.11 18.10 -10.27
CA ASP A 220 3.57 19.44 -9.86
C ASP A 220 4.44 19.39 -8.61
N VAL A 221 4.01 18.64 -7.59
CA VAL A 221 4.77 18.45 -6.34
C VAL A 221 6.09 17.73 -6.62
N LEU A 222 6.09 16.68 -7.46
CA LEU A 222 7.31 15.94 -7.83
C LEU A 222 8.29 16.79 -8.64
N ALA A 223 7.81 17.65 -9.54
CA ALA A 223 8.66 18.53 -10.35
C ALA A 223 9.24 19.70 -9.54
N GLY A 224 8.53 20.14 -8.48
CA GLY A 224 8.93 21.24 -7.61
C GLY A 224 9.45 20.77 -6.25
N ASP A 225 8.57 20.76 -5.26
CA ASP A 225 8.90 20.62 -3.83
C ASP A 225 9.64 19.31 -3.52
N ALA A 226 9.10 18.18 -3.98
CA ALA A 226 9.67 16.85 -3.70
C ALA A 226 11.02 16.63 -4.39
N ARG A 227 11.29 17.28 -5.52
CA ARG A 227 12.60 17.21 -6.21
C ARG A 227 13.71 17.75 -5.32
N SER A 228 13.47 18.84 -4.59
CA SER A 228 14.45 19.41 -3.66
C SER A 228 14.82 18.45 -2.53
N MET A 229 13.92 17.51 -2.21
CA MET A 229 14.08 16.51 -1.15
C MET A 229 14.66 15.18 -1.64
N ALA A 230 14.93 15.03 -2.94
CA ALA A 230 15.38 13.76 -3.54
C ALA A 230 16.65 13.18 -2.89
N GLY A 231 17.53 14.03 -2.35
CA GLY A 231 18.73 13.61 -1.64
C GLY A 231 18.48 13.01 -0.25
N SER A 232 17.27 13.16 0.30
CA SER A 232 16.90 12.68 1.65
C SER A 232 16.44 11.22 1.68
N GLY A 233 16.42 10.56 0.51
CA GLY A 233 15.96 9.18 0.36
C GLY A 233 14.48 9.08 -0.05
N GLN A 234 14.14 7.95 -0.66
CA GLN A 234 12.84 7.75 -1.30
C GLN A 234 11.66 7.83 -0.32
N VAL A 235 11.78 7.24 0.88
CA VAL A 235 10.74 7.27 1.92
C VAL A 235 10.37 8.71 2.31
N ALA A 236 11.37 9.58 2.47
CA ALA A 236 11.15 10.98 2.82
C ALA A 236 10.42 11.74 1.70
N VAL A 237 10.82 11.51 0.45
CA VAL A 237 10.16 12.09 -0.74
C VAL A 237 8.70 11.66 -0.83
N GLU A 238 8.40 10.37 -0.62
CA GLU A 238 7.03 9.85 -0.70
C GLU A 238 6.11 10.47 0.34
N ARG A 239 6.62 10.65 1.58
CA ARG A 239 5.88 11.30 2.68
C ARG A 239 5.63 12.77 2.37
N ALA A 240 6.69 13.50 2.00
CA ALA A 240 6.57 14.91 1.66
C ALA A 240 5.60 15.14 0.50
N ALA A 241 5.67 14.33 -0.55
CA ALA A 241 4.77 14.45 -1.68
C ALA A 241 3.31 14.20 -1.29
N ARG A 242 3.04 13.18 -0.46
CA ARG A 242 1.70 12.91 0.11
C ARG A 242 1.19 14.11 0.90
N ASP A 243 2.00 14.62 1.82
CA ASP A 243 1.61 15.69 2.75
C ASP A 243 1.33 17.00 2.01
N ILE A 244 2.20 17.36 1.05
CA ILE A 244 2.01 18.56 0.24
C ILE A 244 0.77 18.42 -0.67
N CYS A 245 0.49 17.24 -1.23
CA CYS A 245 -0.76 17.02 -1.97
C CYS A 245 -1.99 17.21 -1.06
N ALA A 246 -1.95 16.67 0.17
CA ALA A 246 -3.03 16.82 1.13
C ALA A 246 -3.23 18.28 1.55
N GLU A 247 -2.15 19.05 1.74
CA GLU A 247 -2.20 20.49 2.00
C GLU A 247 -2.81 21.28 0.83
N ARG A 248 -2.63 20.79 -0.41
CA ARG A 248 -3.26 21.32 -1.63
C ARG A 248 -4.70 20.84 -1.84
N GLY A 249 -5.25 20.05 -0.91
CA GLY A 249 -6.62 19.54 -0.95
C GLY A 249 -6.80 18.27 -1.79
N GLU A 250 -5.71 17.66 -2.28
CA GLU A 250 -5.74 16.46 -3.10
C GLU A 250 -5.36 15.22 -2.27
N THR A 251 -6.17 14.17 -2.36
CA THR A 251 -5.93 12.93 -1.62
C THR A 251 -5.06 11.98 -2.44
N VAL A 252 -3.75 12.02 -2.22
CA VAL A 252 -2.79 11.08 -2.81
C VAL A 252 -2.21 10.21 -1.70
N SER A 253 -2.28 8.88 -1.84
CA SER A 253 -1.69 7.98 -0.83
C SER A 253 -0.17 7.86 -1.02
N ARG A 254 0.56 7.57 0.06
CA ARG A 254 2.02 7.29 -0.03
C ARG A 254 2.32 6.13 -0.99
N GLN A 255 1.49 5.10 -0.99
CA GLN A 255 1.62 3.96 -1.90
C GLN A 255 1.45 4.37 -3.37
N ALA A 256 0.58 5.33 -3.67
CA ALA A 256 0.44 5.89 -5.01
C ALA A 256 1.72 6.65 -5.45
N VAL A 257 2.31 7.44 -4.55
CA VAL A 257 3.59 8.11 -4.82
C VAL A 257 4.70 7.09 -5.04
N HIS A 258 4.81 6.09 -4.15
CA HIS A 258 5.79 5.01 -4.25
C HIS A 258 5.70 4.30 -5.60
N PHE A 259 4.49 3.94 -6.05
CA PHE A 259 4.27 3.32 -7.34
C PHE A 259 4.85 4.16 -8.50
N VAL A 260 4.59 5.48 -8.50
CA VAL A 260 5.11 6.39 -9.54
C VAL A 260 6.64 6.44 -9.52
N LEU A 261 7.25 6.60 -8.34
CA LEU A 261 8.72 6.70 -8.22
C LEU A 261 9.42 5.40 -8.61
N VAL A 262 8.89 4.26 -8.16
CA VAL A 262 9.39 2.94 -8.53
C VAL A 262 9.24 2.71 -10.03
N ASN A 263 8.08 3.05 -10.61
CA ASN A 263 7.86 2.95 -12.05
C ASN A 263 8.90 3.74 -12.85
N TYR A 264 9.25 4.95 -12.41
CA TYR A 264 10.31 5.72 -13.04
C TYR A 264 11.67 5.03 -12.95
N SER A 265 12.03 4.51 -11.77
CA SER A 265 13.29 3.78 -11.60
C SER A 265 13.40 2.57 -12.55
N TYR A 266 12.35 1.75 -12.65
CA TYR A 266 12.33 0.57 -13.53
C TYR A 266 12.38 0.92 -15.03
N ASN A 267 11.85 2.07 -15.43
CA ASN A 267 11.91 2.53 -16.81
C ASN A 267 13.17 3.37 -17.11
N GLY A 268 14.09 3.52 -16.15
CA GLY A 268 15.31 4.32 -16.31
C GLY A 268 15.05 5.83 -16.39
N ILE A 269 13.91 6.27 -15.87
CA ILE A 269 13.41 7.64 -15.92
C ILE A 269 13.91 8.37 -14.67
N SER A 270 14.82 9.33 -14.88
CA SER A 270 15.35 10.16 -13.78
C SER A 270 14.42 11.35 -13.53
N TRP A 271 13.41 11.17 -12.68
CA TRP A 271 12.41 12.21 -12.38
C TRP A 271 13.00 13.45 -11.68
N THR A 272 14.20 13.32 -11.13
CA THR A 272 14.98 14.40 -10.49
C THR A 272 15.72 15.29 -11.49
N THR A 273 15.63 14.99 -12.79
CA THR A 273 16.20 15.80 -13.88
C THR A 273 15.63 17.23 -13.82
N PRO A 274 16.44 18.28 -13.61
CA PRO A 274 15.95 19.64 -13.41
C PRO A 274 15.10 20.19 -14.56
N GLU A 275 15.38 19.77 -15.79
CA GLU A 275 14.70 20.22 -17.01
C GLU A 275 13.31 19.61 -17.19
N TRP A 276 12.97 18.57 -16.43
CA TRP A 276 11.68 17.91 -16.57
C TRP A 276 10.65 18.63 -15.72
N ASP A 277 9.61 19.16 -16.36
CA ASP A 277 8.47 19.74 -15.68
C ASP A 277 7.40 18.67 -15.36
N ALA A 278 6.31 19.08 -14.71
CA ALA A 278 5.20 18.19 -14.37
C ALA A 278 4.59 17.51 -15.60
N ASN A 279 4.53 18.19 -16.74
CA ASN A 279 3.95 17.65 -17.98
C ASN A 279 4.84 16.53 -18.56
N VAL A 280 6.15 16.72 -18.55
CA VAL A 280 7.10 15.68 -18.98
C VAL A 280 6.99 14.46 -18.08
N LEU A 281 6.95 14.65 -16.75
CA LEU A 281 6.76 13.56 -15.80
C LEU A 281 5.45 12.81 -16.05
N ALA A 282 4.33 13.53 -16.15
CA ALA A 282 3.01 12.95 -16.44
C ALA A 282 2.99 12.17 -17.76
N SER A 283 3.63 12.70 -18.82
CA SER A 283 3.72 12.02 -20.11
C SER A 283 4.51 10.72 -20.01
N GLN A 284 5.67 10.76 -19.36
CA GLN A 284 6.53 9.59 -19.14
C GLN A 284 5.82 8.51 -18.33
N PHE A 285 5.06 8.90 -17.31
CA PHE A 285 4.25 7.98 -16.53
C PHE A 285 3.10 7.37 -17.36
N ALA A 286 2.39 8.18 -18.15
CA ALA A 286 1.32 7.70 -19.03
C ALA A 286 1.84 6.71 -20.08
N ASP A 287 2.97 7.01 -20.73
CA ASP A 287 3.64 6.10 -21.67
C ASP A 287 4.01 4.77 -20.99
N SER A 288 4.49 4.84 -19.75
CA SER A 288 4.82 3.66 -18.97
C SER A 288 3.58 2.82 -18.63
N MET A 289 2.43 3.44 -18.34
CA MET A 289 1.18 2.72 -18.08
C MET A 289 0.66 2.01 -19.34
N LEU A 290 0.75 2.66 -20.50
CA LEU A 290 0.36 2.06 -21.77
C LEU A 290 1.27 0.88 -22.13
N LYS A 291 2.58 1.02 -21.91
CA LYS A 291 3.53 -0.07 -22.11
C LYS A 291 3.25 -1.26 -21.18
N LEU A 292 3.02 -1.00 -19.88
CA LEU A 292 2.67 -2.05 -18.93
C LEU A 292 1.35 -2.75 -19.29
N ALA A 293 0.35 -2.00 -19.77
CA ALA A 293 -0.90 -2.59 -20.24
C ALA A 293 -0.67 -3.50 -21.45
N ALA A 294 0.14 -3.06 -22.42
CA ALA A 294 0.50 -3.86 -23.58
C ALA A 294 1.28 -5.13 -23.19
N ASP A 295 2.25 -5.02 -22.28
CA ASP A 295 3.02 -6.14 -21.75
C ASP A 295 2.13 -7.16 -21.01
N ALA A 296 1.08 -6.67 -20.34
CA ALA A 296 0.05 -7.47 -19.70
C ALA A 296 -1.02 -8.01 -20.68
N GLN A 297 -0.80 -7.91 -21.99
CA GLN A 297 -1.72 -8.35 -23.05
C GLN A 297 -3.09 -7.68 -23.00
N MET A 298 -3.18 -6.50 -22.40
CA MET A 298 -4.39 -5.68 -22.40
C MET A 298 -4.43 -4.86 -23.69
N ALA A 299 -5.25 -5.28 -24.65
CA ALA A 299 -5.48 -4.53 -25.87
C ALA A 299 -6.22 -3.22 -25.56
N LEU A 300 -5.64 -2.09 -25.98
CA LEU A 300 -6.20 -0.75 -25.89
C LEU A 300 -6.34 -0.15 -27.29
N THR A 301 -7.51 0.38 -27.62
CA THR A 301 -7.72 1.15 -28.86
C THR A 301 -6.98 2.49 -28.79
N ASP A 302 -6.82 3.17 -29.94
CA ASP A 302 -6.20 4.50 -29.98
C ASP A 302 -6.98 5.52 -29.13
N ASP A 303 -8.31 5.43 -29.12
CA ASP A 303 -9.19 6.27 -28.30
C ASP A 303 -8.99 6.00 -26.80
N GLU A 304 -8.89 4.72 -26.41
CA GLU A 304 -8.62 4.34 -25.02
C GLU A 304 -7.22 4.79 -24.57
N GLN A 305 -6.22 4.70 -25.45
CA GLN A 305 -4.87 5.22 -25.16
C GLN A 305 -4.88 6.74 -24.95
N ALA A 306 -5.66 7.47 -25.76
CA ALA A 306 -5.84 8.91 -25.59
C ALA A 306 -6.55 9.25 -24.27
N GLU A 307 -7.57 8.46 -23.89
CA GLU A 307 -8.30 8.63 -22.63
C GLU A 307 -7.40 8.39 -21.40
N VAL A 308 -6.48 7.41 -21.47
CA VAL A 308 -5.47 7.18 -20.42
C VAL A 308 -4.51 8.35 -20.27
N ARG A 309 -4.05 8.92 -21.40
CA ARG A 309 -3.20 10.11 -21.38
C ARG A 309 -3.95 11.29 -20.77
N GLN A 310 -5.19 11.51 -21.17
CA GLN A 310 -6.02 12.59 -20.63
C GLN A 310 -6.30 12.40 -19.13
N TRP A 311 -6.52 11.18 -18.68
CA TRP A 311 -6.72 10.85 -17.27
C TRP A 311 -5.50 11.23 -16.41
N ILE A 312 -4.29 10.91 -16.87
CA ILE A 312 -3.04 11.10 -16.12
C ILE A 312 -2.50 12.53 -16.27
N GLN A 313 -2.52 13.09 -17.48
CA GLN A 313 -1.91 14.38 -17.78
C GLN A 313 -2.87 15.55 -17.53
N GLY A 314 -4.18 15.28 -17.55
CA GLY A 314 -5.21 16.31 -17.58
C GLY A 314 -5.41 16.91 -18.96
N GLY A 315 -6.56 17.55 -19.15
CA GLY A 315 -6.89 18.24 -20.38
C GLY A 315 -6.15 19.57 -20.47
N GLN A 316 -5.00 19.62 -21.13
CA GLN A 316 -4.56 20.87 -21.74
C GLN A 316 -5.38 21.10 -23.02
N GLY A 317 -6.53 21.75 -22.85
CA GLY A 317 -7.20 22.41 -23.97
C GLY A 317 -6.22 23.35 -24.65
N GLY A 318 -6.05 23.17 -25.96
CA GLY A 318 -4.96 23.74 -26.74
C GLY A 318 -4.73 25.24 -26.54
N ALA A 319 -3.48 25.59 -26.28
CA ALA A 319 -2.92 26.87 -26.66
C ALA A 319 -1.96 26.62 -27.85
N GLN A 320 -2.54 26.51 -29.06
CA GLN A 320 -1.82 26.77 -30.29
C GLN A 320 -2.61 27.82 -31.09
N ILE A 321 -2.03 29.03 -31.09
CA ILE A 321 -2.01 30.10 -32.10
C ILE A 321 -3.24 30.26 -32.99
#